data_AF-A0A9P7V267-F1
#
_entry.id   AF-A0A9P7V267-F1
#
_cell.length_a   1.000
_cell.length_b   1.000
_cell.length_c   1.000
_cell.angle_alpha   90.00
_cell.angle_beta   90.00
_cell.angle_gamma   90.00
#
_symmetry.space_group_name_H-M   'P 1'
#
loop_
_entity.id
_entity.type
_entity.pdbx_description
1 polymer ?
#
loop_
_entity_poly.entity_id
_entity_poly.type
_entity_poly.pdbx_seq_one_letter_code
_entity_poly.pdbx_strand_id
1 'polypeptide(L)'
;MGDSIKGKEILYALLLCIDFNFKLKNQLVSSWSRDPGYDDGWAYFVPHKPYEEHVLAHTDDSDISSCVGFVALAQQNTRNSCGLRYTGIGAVVCGRSEMVLANGVGNLEKGERYANSDFIYTYALHHHLQSFQQVFLMLKFMLLVIVAYNIACQWFVNLSQQMVSWKENLKSPDWVSIIHEKLDCSLCWGIGYADCKCVERVWGGLNAAGFTTKSMSPRSRILMLNDHIGHHNWSKFLGLGTTILRYYTQAIKDQNQQTEAHRGLSDSIDGKLLGNWEKISQDRCKSL
;
A
#
# COMPACT_ATOMS: atom_id res chain seq x y z
N MET A 1 -22.86 -7.38 26.32
CA MET A 1 -21.52 -6.78 26.43
C MET A 1 -20.53 -7.27 25.36
N GLY A 2 -20.95 -8.08 24.37
CA GLY A 2 -20.05 -8.71 23.39
C GLY A 2 -19.91 -8.01 22.01
N ASP A 3 -20.82 -7.09 21.65
CA ASP A 3 -20.83 -6.54 20.27
C ASP A 3 -19.94 -5.30 20.06
N SER A 4 -19.46 -4.66 21.13
CA SER A 4 -18.65 -3.41 21.01
C SER A 4 -17.16 -3.63 20.69
N ILE A 5 -16.69 -4.88 20.73
CA ILE A 5 -15.26 -5.21 20.61
C ILE A 5 -14.84 -5.34 19.14
N LYS A 6 -15.69 -5.93 18.28
CA LYS A 6 -15.37 -6.18 16.85
C LYS A 6 -15.11 -4.91 16.01
N GLY A 7 -15.55 -3.73 16.46
CA GLY A 7 -15.36 -2.47 15.70
C GLY A 7 -14.11 -1.68 16.06
N LYS A 8 -13.54 -1.92 17.24
CA LYS A 8 -12.38 -1.16 17.72
C LYS A 8 -11.07 -1.66 17.12
N GLU A 9 -10.99 -2.94 16.78
CA GLU A 9 -9.81 -3.53 16.13
C GLU A 9 -9.52 -2.83 14.80
N ILE A 10 -10.57 -2.48 14.06
CA ILE A 10 -10.48 -1.81 12.77
C ILE A 10 -10.08 -0.34 12.92
N LEU A 11 -10.36 0.30 14.05
CA LEU A 11 -9.87 1.66 14.34
C LEU A 11 -8.33 1.70 14.39
N TYR A 12 -7.73 0.63 14.91
CA TYR A 12 -6.27 0.51 15.07
C TYR A 12 -5.62 -0.32 13.96
N ALA A 13 -6.37 -0.73 12.94
CA ALA A 13 -5.83 -1.50 11.82
C ALA A 13 -4.85 -0.66 10.98
N LEU A 14 -3.75 -1.28 10.58
CA LEU A 14 -2.79 -0.70 9.65
C LEU A 14 -3.27 -0.92 8.23
N LEU A 15 -3.72 0.15 7.57
CA LEU A 15 -4.11 0.10 6.15
C LEU A 15 -2.92 0.45 5.27
N LEU A 16 -2.50 -0.48 4.42
CA LEU A 16 -1.36 -0.37 3.51
C LEU A 16 -1.83 -0.41 2.07
N CYS A 17 -1.50 0.62 1.31
CA CYS A 17 -1.76 0.71 -0.12
C CYS A 17 -0.46 0.49 -0.88
N ILE A 18 -0.44 -0.48 -1.79
CA ILE A 18 0.71 -0.82 -2.63
C ILE A 18 0.38 -0.46 -4.07
N ASP A 19 1.29 0.23 -4.75
CA ASP A 19 1.17 0.50 -6.18
C ASP A 19 2.53 0.76 -6.82
N PHE A 20 2.56 0.70 -8.16
CA PHE A 20 3.75 0.82 -8.97
C PHE A 20 3.65 1.95 -10.00
N ASN A 21 4.70 2.75 -10.07
CA ASN A 21 4.78 3.94 -10.91
C ASN A 21 5.89 3.83 -11.96
N PHE A 22 5.49 3.72 -13.23
CA PHE A 22 6.38 3.57 -14.39
C PHE A 22 6.82 4.90 -15.02
N LYS A 23 6.46 6.05 -14.43
CA LYS A 23 6.89 7.38 -14.90
C LYS A 23 8.24 7.80 -14.32
N LEU A 24 8.62 7.25 -13.17
CA LEU A 24 9.87 7.56 -12.45
C LEU A 24 11.03 6.67 -12.92
N LYS A 25 11.35 6.77 -14.22
CA LYS A 25 12.42 5.98 -14.86
C LYS A 25 13.81 6.47 -14.44
N ASN A 26 14.82 5.62 -14.58
CA ASN A 26 16.23 5.98 -14.43
C ASN A 26 17.06 5.39 -15.57
N GLN A 27 17.90 6.21 -16.19
CA GLN A 27 18.81 5.80 -17.24
C GLN A 27 20.09 5.21 -16.66
N LEU A 28 20.71 4.30 -17.41
CA LEU A 28 21.99 3.72 -17.05
C LEU A 28 23.14 4.70 -17.37
N VAL A 29 23.27 5.75 -16.55
CA VAL A 29 24.29 6.82 -16.74
C VAL A 29 25.52 6.68 -15.83
N SER A 30 25.40 5.95 -14.73
CA SER A 30 26.49 5.74 -13.75
C SER A 30 26.27 4.45 -12.93
N SER A 31 27.14 4.24 -11.93
CA SER A 31 27.18 3.04 -11.09
C SER A 31 27.20 3.40 -9.60
N TRP A 32 26.71 2.48 -8.76
CA TRP A 32 26.78 2.58 -7.29
C TRP A 32 28.22 2.77 -6.77
N SER A 33 29.22 2.19 -7.43
CA SER A 33 30.63 2.35 -7.07
C SER A 33 31.18 3.76 -7.28
N ARG A 34 30.59 4.53 -8.20
CA ARG A 34 30.99 5.91 -8.48
C ARG A 34 30.29 6.93 -7.58
N ASP A 35 29.21 6.53 -6.92
CA ASP A 35 28.41 7.35 -6.01
C ASP A 35 27.93 6.52 -4.80
N PRO A 36 28.85 6.09 -3.92
CA PRO A 36 28.55 5.25 -2.75
C PRO A 36 28.04 6.12 -1.60
N GLY A 37 26.81 6.62 -1.69
CA GLY A 37 26.21 7.39 -0.60
C GLY A 37 26.07 6.58 0.71
N TYR A 38 26.01 7.29 1.84
CA TYR A 38 26.06 6.70 3.19
C TYR A 38 24.69 6.29 3.76
N ASP A 39 23.60 6.76 3.18
CA ASP A 39 22.24 6.70 3.71
C ASP A 39 21.35 5.71 2.92
N ASP A 40 21.91 4.54 2.60
CA ASP A 40 21.18 3.45 1.96
C ASP A 40 20.26 2.75 2.97
N GLY A 41 18.95 2.74 2.70
CA GLY A 41 17.95 2.16 3.60
C GLY A 41 17.64 2.99 4.86
N TRP A 42 18.07 4.26 4.91
CA TRP A 42 17.90 5.13 6.10
C TRP A 42 16.64 6.00 6.05
N ALA A 43 15.90 5.98 4.95
CA ALA A 43 14.74 6.83 4.71
C ALA A 43 13.56 6.02 4.12
N TYR A 44 13.09 6.37 2.91
CA TYR A 44 11.91 5.74 2.31
C TYR A 44 12.28 4.59 1.38
N PHE A 45 13.43 4.66 0.71
CA PHE A 45 13.90 3.56 -0.13
C PHE A 45 14.47 2.41 0.69
N VAL A 46 14.11 1.18 0.31
CA VAL A 46 14.75 -0.05 0.81
C VAL A 46 16.26 -0.04 0.50
N PRO A 47 17.11 -0.70 1.33
CA PRO A 47 18.53 -0.84 1.03
C PRO A 47 18.74 -1.57 -0.29
N HIS A 48 19.52 -0.97 -1.19
CA HIS A 48 19.58 -1.45 -2.58
C HIS A 48 20.18 -2.85 -2.73
N LYS A 49 21.28 -3.17 -2.03
CA LYS A 49 21.96 -4.47 -2.20
C LYS A 49 21.06 -5.68 -1.90
N PRO A 50 20.48 -5.80 -0.68
CA PRO A 50 19.63 -6.95 -0.39
C PRO A 50 18.36 -6.97 -1.25
N TYR A 51 17.90 -5.80 -1.71
CA TYR A 51 16.76 -5.71 -2.61
C TYR A 51 17.07 -6.22 -4.01
N GLU A 52 18.13 -5.71 -4.64
CA GLU A 52 18.56 -6.13 -5.98
C GLU A 52 18.95 -7.61 -5.99
N GLU A 53 19.64 -8.10 -4.96
CA GLU A 53 19.95 -9.54 -4.78
C GLU A 53 18.68 -10.39 -4.70
N HIS A 54 17.66 -9.94 -3.96
CA HIS A 54 16.39 -10.65 -3.86
C HIS A 54 15.66 -10.69 -5.20
N VAL A 55 15.53 -9.55 -5.88
CA VAL A 55 14.83 -9.48 -7.17
C VAL A 55 15.57 -10.32 -8.23
N LEU A 56 16.90 -10.33 -8.22
CA LEU A 56 17.72 -11.16 -9.11
C LEU A 56 17.55 -12.65 -8.83
N ALA A 57 17.44 -13.06 -7.57
CA ALA A 57 17.23 -14.47 -7.20
C ALA A 57 15.86 -15.02 -7.63
N HIS A 58 14.89 -14.14 -7.90
CA HIS A 58 13.52 -14.50 -8.26
C HIS A 58 13.17 -14.08 -9.69
N THR A 59 14.17 -13.99 -10.59
CA THR A 59 13.94 -13.58 -11.99
C THR A 59 13.19 -14.62 -12.83
N ASP A 60 13.26 -15.89 -12.43
CA ASP A 60 12.67 -17.03 -13.13
C ASP A 60 11.29 -17.42 -12.58
N ASP A 61 10.87 -16.79 -11.49
CA ASP A 61 9.52 -16.94 -10.97
C ASP A 61 8.53 -16.41 -12.01
N SER A 62 7.40 -17.11 -12.17
CA SER A 62 6.36 -16.68 -13.09
C SER A 62 5.83 -15.29 -12.70
N ASP A 63 6.26 -14.26 -13.42
CA ASP A 63 5.86 -12.86 -13.24
C ASP A 63 4.43 -12.57 -13.77
N ILE A 64 3.69 -11.73 -13.03
CA ILE A 64 2.41 -11.04 -13.28
C ILE A 64 1.30 -11.77 -14.09
N SER A 65 0.20 -11.96 -13.38
CA SER A 65 -1.22 -12.10 -13.76
C SER A 65 -1.60 -12.53 -15.19
N SER A 66 -2.39 -13.60 -15.28
CA SER A 66 -3.20 -13.97 -16.46
C SER A 66 -4.38 -13.03 -16.75
N CYS A 67 -4.49 -11.89 -16.04
CA CYS A 67 -5.57 -10.95 -16.25
C CYS A 67 -5.29 -10.12 -17.51
N VAL A 68 -6.14 -10.26 -18.52
CA VAL A 68 -5.97 -9.70 -19.88
C VAL A 68 -5.69 -8.19 -19.87
N GLY A 69 -6.26 -7.43 -18.92
CA GLY A 69 -6.02 -5.98 -18.78
C GLY A 69 -4.62 -5.61 -18.28
N PHE A 70 -4.03 -6.43 -17.40
CA PHE A 70 -2.69 -6.21 -16.85
C PHE A 70 -1.59 -6.67 -17.81
N VAL A 71 -1.82 -7.73 -18.59
CA VAL A 71 -0.89 -8.17 -19.64
C VAL A 71 -0.64 -7.07 -20.66
N ALA A 72 -1.69 -6.34 -21.06
CA ALA A 72 -1.56 -5.22 -21.99
C ALA A 72 -0.74 -4.06 -21.39
N LEU A 73 -0.97 -3.71 -20.13
CA LEU A 73 -0.21 -2.66 -19.42
C LEU A 73 1.26 -3.06 -19.19
N ALA A 74 1.52 -4.30 -18.80
CA ALA A 74 2.87 -4.85 -18.61
C ALA A 74 3.67 -4.85 -19.91
N GLN A 75 3.04 -5.23 -21.04
CA GLN A 75 3.67 -5.18 -22.37
C GLN A 75 3.94 -3.75 -22.85
N GLN A 76 3.06 -2.80 -22.53
CA GLN A 76 3.26 -1.39 -22.90
C GLN A 76 4.40 -0.74 -22.08
N ASN A 77 4.52 -1.10 -20.80
CA ASN A 77 5.56 -0.57 -19.91
C ASN A 77 6.96 -1.14 -20.18
N THR A 78 7.06 -2.37 -20.71
CA THR A 78 8.35 -3.03 -21.00
C THR A 78 8.94 -2.68 -22.37
N ARG A 79 8.12 -2.18 -23.31
CA ARG A 79 8.51 -1.90 -24.71
C ARG A 79 9.63 -0.87 -24.89
N ASN A 80 9.88 -0.01 -23.89
CA ASN A 80 10.89 1.06 -23.89
C ASN A 80 11.89 0.95 -22.72
N SER A 81 12.38 -0.26 -22.45
CA SER A 81 13.32 -0.54 -21.34
C SER A 81 14.81 -0.44 -21.72
N CYS A 82 15.15 -0.41 -23.02
CA CYS A 82 16.54 -0.33 -23.46
C CYS A 82 17.22 0.99 -23.00
N GLY A 83 18.39 0.88 -22.37
CA GLY A 83 19.14 2.01 -21.81
C GLY A 83 18.64 2.52 -20.45
N LEU A 84 17.65 1.87 -19.84
CA LEU A 84 17.19 2.17 -18.49
C LEU A 84 17.85 1.23 -17.46
N ARG A 85 18.25 1.79 -16.33
CA ARG A 85 18.59 1.03 -15.11
C ARG A 85 17.31 0.60 -14.39
N TYR A 86 16.36 1.52 -14.27
CA TYR A 86 15.06 1.26 -13.64
C TYR A 86 13.93 1.80 -14.53
N THR A 87 12.87 1.01 -14.64
CA THR A 87 11.65 1.30 -15.39
C THR A 87 10.60 2.09 -14.58
N GLY A 88 10.77 2.16 -13.27
CA GLY A 88 9.85 2.82 -12.35
C GLY A 88 10.24 2.63 -10.89
N ILE A 89 9.28 2.88 -10.00
CA ILE A 89 9.37 2.57 -8.56
C ILE A 89 8.06 1.96 -8.06
N GLY A 90 8.11 1.12 -7.03
CA GLY A 90 6.96 0.72 -6.22
C GLY A 90 6.96 1.43 -4.88
N ALA A 91 5.80 1.67 -4.29
CA ALA A 91 5.70 2.17 -2.92
C ALA A 91 4.58 1.54 -2.11
N VAL A 92 4.78 1.53 -0.79
CA VAL A 92 3.81 1.20 0.24
C VAL A 92 3.48 2.48 0.99
N VAL A 93 2.20 2.82 0.99
CA VAL A 93 1.67 4.07 1.56
C VAL A 93 0.63 3.72 2.62
N CYS A 94 0.59 4.47 3.71
CA CYS A 94 -0.49 4.36 4.67
C CYS A 94 -1.81 4.84 4.03
N GLY A 95 -2.81 3.96 3.97
CA GLY A 95 -4.13 4.29 3.42
C GLY A 95 -4.90 5.35 4.20
N ARG A 96 -4.55 5.58 5.48
CA ARG A 96 -5.22 6.60 6.33
C ARG A 96 -4.56 7.97 6.24
N SER A 97 -3.23 8.03 6.40
CA SER A 97 -2.50 9.31 6.44
C SER A 97 -1.96 9.74 5.08
N GLU A 98 -1.99 8.84 4.09
CA GLU A 98 -1.35 9.02 2.78
C GLU A 98 0.16 9.28 2.86
N MET A 99 0.79 8.92 3.99
CA MET A 99 2.22 9.01 4.18
C MET A 99 2.90 7.76 3.63
N VAL A 100 3.99 7.96 2.91
CA VAL A 100 4.85 6.86 2.46
C VAL A 100 5.56 6.26 3.67
N LEU A 101 5.56 4.94 3.78
CA LEU A 101 6.22 4.28 4.90
C LEU A 101 7.75 4.38 4.78
N ALA A 102 8.42 4.42 5.93
CA ALA A 102 9.86 4.24 5.97
C ALA A 102 10.20 2.90 5.31
N ASN A 103 11.24 2.87 4.49
CA ASN A 103 11.68 1.65 3.83
C ASN A 103 10.56 0.96 2.99
N GLY A 104 9.59 1.74 2.54
CA GLY A 104 8.45 1.30 1.73
C GLY A 104 8.53 1.71 0.28
N VAL A 105 9.70 2.04 -0.26
CA VAL A 105 9.88 2.36 -1.68
C VAL A 105 11.00 1.52 -2.27
N GLY A 106 10.79 0.97 -3.47
CA GLY A 106 11.80 0.18 -4.19
C GLY A 106 11.83 0.51 -5.67
N ASN A 107 12.98 0.31 -6.30
CA ASN A 107 13.13 0.50 -7.74
C ASN A 107 12.58 -0.69 -8.53
N LEU A 108 12.20 -0.46 -9.78
CA LEU A 108 11.75 -1.52 -10.69
C LEU A 108 12.78 -1.73 -11.78
N GLU A 109 13.57 -2.80 -11.69
CA GLU A 109 14.57 -3.18 -12.69
C GLU A 109 13.91 -3.36 -14.05
N LYS A 110 12.81 -4.12 -14.09
CA LYS A 110 12.09 -4.43 -15.33
C LYS A 110 10.60 -4.68 -15.09
N GLY A 111 9.86 -3.60 -14.97
CA GLY A 111 8.44 -3.65 -14.67
C GLY A 111 8.16 -4.04 -13.22
N GLU A 112 6.88 -4.18 -12.91
CA GLU A 112 6.42 -4.72 -11.64
C GLU A 112 6.61 -6.23 -11.62
N ARG A 113 6.96 -6.79 -10.45
CA ARG A 113 7.11 -8.22 -10.20
C ARG A 113 6.69 -8.52 -8.79
N TYR A 114 6.28 -9.77 -8.51
CA TYR A 114 5.97 -10.17 -7.14
C TYR A 114 7.17 -10.02 -6.21
N ALA A 115 8.38 -10.34 -6.67
CA ALA A 115 9.60 -10.10 -5.89
C ALA A 115 9.80 -8.63 -5.48
N ASN A 116 9.44 -7.67 -6.35
CA ASN A 116 9.49 -6.25 -6.00
C ASN A 116 8.43 -5.94 -4.93
N SER A 117 7.17 -6.39 -5.11
CA SER A 117 6.07 -6.16 -4.16
C SER A 117 6.34 -6.78 -2.80
N ASP A 118 6.75 -8.04 -2.77
CA ASP A 118 7.04 -8.83 -1.57
C ASP A 118 8.09 -8.13 -0.72
N PHE A 119 9.23 -7.80 -1.32
CA PHE A 119 10.33 -7.23 -0.57
C PHE A 119 9.99 -5.83 -0.03
N ILE A 120 9.40 -4.95 -0.86
CA ILE A 120 9.06 -3.60 -0.43
C ILE A 120 8.00 -3.66 0.69
N TYR A 121 6.94 -4.45 0.52
CA TYR A 121 5.89 -4.64 1.52
C TYR A 121 6.45 -5.11 2.84
N THR A 122 7.28 -6.16 2.80
CA THR A 122 7.82 -6.82 3.98
C THR A 122 8.77 -5.93 4.72
N TYR A 123 9.67 -5.26 3.99
CA TYR A 123 10.67 -4.40 4.61
C TYR A 123 10.01 -3.19 5.27
N ALA A 124 8.97 -2.62 4.63
CA ALA A 124 8.15 -1.57 5.21
C ALA A 124 7.38 -2.04 6.44
N LEU A 125 6.71 -3.19 6.35
CA LEU A 125 5.94 -3.76 7.45
C LEU A 125 6.85 -4.08 8.64
N HIS A 126 7.98 -4.75 8.40
CA HIS A 126 8.95 -5.10 9.44
C HIS A 126 9.47 -3.86 10.17
N HIS A 127 9.87 -2.81 9.43
CA HIS A 127 10.35 -1.57 10.03
C HIS A 127 9.26 -0.88 10.86
N HIS A 128 8.03 -0.86 10.36
CA HIS A 128 6.87 -0.37 11.12
C HIS A 128 6.65 -1.20 12.39
N LEU A 129 6.58 -2.52 12.28
CA LEU A 129 6.33 -3.42 13.42
C LEU A 129 7.44 -3.32 14.47
N GLN A 130 8.72 -3.27 14.10
CA GLN A 130 9.81 -3.08 15.06
C GLN A 130 9.69 -1.78 15.84
N SER A 131 9.32 -0.69 15.14
CA SER A 131 9.11 0.62 15.77
C SER A 131 7.96 0.60 16.80
N PHE A 132 6.96 -0.26 16.59
CA PHE A 132 5.80 -0.40 17.48
C PHE A 132 5.85 -1.63 18.40
N GLN A 133 6.86 -2.50 18.27
CA GLN A 133 6.91 -3.80 18.94
C GLN A 133 6.87 -3.66 20.46
N GLN A 134 7.57 -2.67 21.02
CA GLN A 134 7.55 -2.43 22.47
C GLN A 134 6.17 -1.99 22.96
N VAL A 135 5.42 -1.23 22.15
CA VAL A 135 4.07 -0.76 22.50
C VAL A 135 3.04 -1.88 22.36
N PHE A 136 3.11 -2.68 21.30
CA PHE A 136 2.18 -3.80 21.07
C PHE A 136 2.40 -4.98 22.04
N LEU A 137 3.65 -5.32 22.38
CA LEU A 137 3.93 -6.35 23.39
C LEU A 137 3.34 -5.97 24.76
N MET A 138 3.41 -4.68 25.13
CA MET A 138 2.83 -4.20 26.38
C MET A 138 1.30 -4.22 26.36
N LEU A 139 0.68 -3.96 25.21
CA LEU A 139 -0.79 -3.85 25.09
C LEU A 139 -1.49 -5.17 24.68
N LYS A 140 -0.75 -6.25 24.39
CA LYS A 140 -1.28 -7.55 23.91
C LYS A 140 -2.35 -7.40 22.82
N PHE A 141 -2.15 -6.46 21.89
CA PHE A 141 -3.12 -6.18 20.85
C PHE A 141 -2.74 -6.95 19.57
N MET A 142 -3.68 -7.72 19.00
CA MET A 142 -3.51 -8.28 17.65
C MET A 142 -3.55 -7.11 16.65
N LEU A 143 -2.53 -6.99 15.80
CA LEU A 143 -2.54 -5.97 14.76
C LEU A 143 -3.20 -6.54 13.50
N LEU A 144 -4.33 -5.93 13.14
CA LEU A 144 -4.96 -6.15 11.86
C LEU A 144 -4.24 -5.29 10.79
N VAL A 145 -3.71 -5.94 9.76
CA VAL A 145 -3.11 -5.30 8.59
C VAL A 145 -4.03 -5.51 7.40
N ILE A 146 -4.46 -4.42 6.77
CA ILE A 146 -5.33 -4.44 5.61
C ILE A 146 -4.50 -3.98 4.43
N VAL A 147 -4.42 -4.80 3.38
CA VAL A 147 -3.63 -4.49 2.19
C VAL A 147 -4.56 -4.20 1.02
N ALA A 148 -4.44 -2.99 0.49
CA ALA A 148 -5.05 -2.56 -0.76
C ALA A 148 -4.00 -2.57 -1.87
N TYR A 149 -4.22 -3.43 -2.85
CA TYR A 149 -3.31 -3.59 -3.99
C TYR A 149 -4.11 -4.06 -5.21
N ASN A 150 -3.82 -3.49 -6.38
CA ASN A 150 -4.58 -3.71 -7.61
C ASN A 150 -4.60 -5.18 -8.07
N ILE A 151 -3.57 -5.97 -7.75
CA ILE A 151 -3.48 -7.42 -7.97
C ILE A 151 -3.48 -8.23 -6.67
N ALA A 152 -4.00 -7.67 -5.58
CA ALA A 152 -4.03 -8.29 -4.26
C ALA A 152 -4.58 -9.72 -4.28
N CYS A 153 -5.64 -10.00 -5.05
CA CYS A 153 -6.25 -11.34 -5.08
C CYS A 153 -5.33 -12.43 -5.63
N GLN A 154 -4.38 -12.09 -6.48
CA GLN A 154 -3.42 -13.07 -7.02
C GLN A 154 -2.16 -13.11 -6.17
N TRP A 155 -1.72 -11.94 -5.75
CA TRP A 155 -0.57 -11.78 -4.87
C TRP A 155 -0.77 -12.47 -3.53
N PHE A 156 -1.93 -12.28 -2.88
CA PHE A 156 -2.22 -12.82 -1.54
C PHE A 156 -2.27 -14.35 -1.50
N VAL A 157 -2.69 -15.00 -2.58
CA VAL A 157 -2.71 -16.47 -2.68
C VAL A 157 -1.29 -17.03 -2.56
N ASN A 158 -0.32 -16.37 -3.18
CA ASN A 158 1.08 -16.77 -3.18
C ASN A 158 1.86 -16.18 -2.00
N LEU A 159 1.36 -15.09 -1.39
CA LEU A 159 2.02 -14.37 -0.31
C LEU A 159 2.37 -15.29 0.86
N SER A 160 1.43 -16.12 1.31
CA SER A 160 1.69 -17.04 2.43
C SER A 160 2.81 -18.05 2.14
N GLN A 161 2.92 -18.53 0.90
CA GLN A 161 3.98 -19.46 0.47
C GLN A 161 5.32 -18.73 0.32
N GLN A 162 5.31 -17.52 -0.22
CA GLN A 162 6.48 -16.65 -0.36
C GLN A 162 7.03 -16.24 1.02
N MET A 163 6.15 -15.92 1.98
CA MET A 163 6.52 -15.58 3.36
C MET A 163 7.33 -16.66 4.06
N VAL A 164 7.16 -17.93 3.68
CA VAL A 164 7.92 -19.06 4.27
C VAL A 164 9.39 -19.03 3.82
N SER A 165 9.67 -18.62 2.59
CA SER A 165 11.03 -18.57 2.02
C SER A 165 11.81 -17.32 2.44
N TRP A 166 11.15 -16.35 3.07
CA TRP A 166 11.80 -15.14 3.57
C TRP A 166 12.75 -15.46 4.72
N LYS A 167 13.83 -14.67 4.83
CA LYS A 167 14.76 -14.75 5.96
C LYS A 167 13.99 -14.57 7.26
N GLU A 168 14.35 -15.30 8.32
CA GLU A 168 13.59 -15.32 9.57
C GLU A 168 13.35 -13.92 10.18
N ASN A 169 14.29 -13.01 9.98
CA ASN A 169 14.17 -11.62 10.43
C ASN A 169 13.15 -10.79 9.63
N LEU A 170 12.62 -11.27 8.51
CA LEU A 170 11.62 -10.59 7.69
C LEU A 170 10.24 -11.27 7.75
N LYS A 171 10.11 -12.38 8.47
CA LYS A 171 8.81 -13.04 8.65
C LYS A 171 7.89 -12.17 9.49
N SER A 172 6.62 -12.08 9.07
CA SER A 172 5.60 -11.44 9.89
C SER A 172 5.44 -12.22 11.19
N PRO A 173 5.35 -11.55 12.34
CA PRO A 173 5.02 -12.22 13.59
C PRO A 173 3.64 -12.90 13.53
N ASP A 174 3.48 -14.00 14.28
CA ASP A 174 2.24 -14.80 14.33
C ASP A 174 1.01 -14.02 14.83
N TRP A 175 1.21 -12.87 15.48
CA TRP A 175 0.14 -12.00 16.01
C TRP A 175 -0.37 -10.96 15.00
N VAL A 176 0.16 -10.95 13.78
CA VAL A 176 -0.31 -10.06 12.70
C VAL A 176 -1.29 -10.81 11.82
N SER A 177 -2.52 -10.32 11.72
CA SER A 177 -3.51 -10.84 10.78
C SER A 177 -3.54 -9.96 9.53
N ILE A 178 -3.31 -10.55 8.36
CA ILE A 178 -3.33 -9.83 7.09
C ILE A 178 -4.63 -10.15 6.37
N ILE A 179 -5.38 -9.12 5.98
CA ILE A 179 -6.58 -9.24 5.14
C ILE A 179 -6.33 -8.47 3.84
N HIS A 180 -6.78 -9.04 2.73
CA HIS A 180 -6.76 -8.37 1.42
C HIS A 180 -8.20 -8.11 0.97
N GLU A 181 -8.46 -6.93 0.41
CA GLU A 181 -9.76 -6.60 -0.14
C GLU A 181 -9.66 -6.13 -1.58
N LYS A 182 -10.54 -6.69 -2.43
CA LYS A 182 -10.60 -6.38 -3.85
C LYS A 182 -11.37 -5.07 -4.04
N LEU A 183 -10.65 -3.97 -3.89
CA LEU A 183 -10.93 -2.70 -4.58
C LEU A 183 -12.12 -1.85 -4.10
N ASP A 184 -12.78 -2.17 -2.98
CA ASP A 184 -13.67 -1.20 -2.36
C ASP A 184 -13.72 -1.35 -0.85
N CYS A 185 -12.66 -0.86 -0.20
CA CYS A 185 -12.51 -0.81 1.25
C CYS A 185 -13.69 -0.11 1.97
N SER A 186 -14.54 0.61 1.22
CA SER A 186 -15.74 1.30 1.73
C SER A 186 -16.84 0.34 2.20
N LEU A 187 -16.83 -0.91 1.74
CA LEU A 187 -17.79 -1.95 2.15
C LEU A 187 -17.34 -2.72 3.39
N CYS A 188 -16.06 -2.62 3.77
CA CYS A 188 -15.58 -3.21 5.01
C CYS A 188 -15.95 -2.34 6.21
N TRP A 189 -16.68 -2.96 7.14
CA TRP A 189 -17.12 -2.30 8.36
C TRP A 189 -15.91 -1.76 9.13
N GLY A 190 -16.02 -0.54 9.69
CA GLY A 190 -14.97 0.06 10.53
C GLY A 190 -13.73 0.63 9.80
N ILE A 191 -13.47 0.28 8.54
CA ILE A 191 -12.34 0.86 7.77
C ILE A 191 -12.62 2.33 7.41
N GLY A 192 -13.91 2.68 7.29
CA GLY A 192 -14.36 4.02 6.97
C GLY A 192 -14.17 4.35 5.49
N TYR A 193 -14.17 5.65 5.17
CA TYR A 193 -14.05 6.19 3.81
C TYR A 193 -12.64 6.09 3.20
N ALA A 194 -11.91 5.00 3.51
CA ALA A 194 -10.60 4.79 2.94
C ALA A 194 -10.76 4.42 1.46
N ASP A 195 -10.55 5.39 0.57
CA ASP A 195 -10.68 5.17 -0.87
C ASP A 195 -9.62 4.23 -1.44
N CYS A 196 -8.60 3.88 -0.64
CA CYS A 196 -7.51 2.98 -1.00
C CYS A 196 -6.77 3.44 -2.29
N LYS A 197 -6.93 4.72 -2.68
CA LYS A 197 -6.32 5.40 -3.84
C LYS A 197 -5.25 6.42 -3.44
N CYS A 198 -4.86 6.42 -2.17
CA CYS A 198 -3.90 7.41 -1.64
C CYS A 198 -2.58 7.41 -2.39
N VAL A 199 -2.11 6.25 -2.83
CA VAL A 199 -0.85 6.08 -3.55
C VAL A 199 -0.84 6.80 -4.91
N GLU A 200 -1.98 6.86 -5.61
CA GLU A 200 -2.12 7.64 -6.85
C GLU A 200 -1.92 9.15 -6.60
N ARG A 201 -2.37 9.66 -5.45
CA ARG A 201 -2.16 11.06 -5.05
C ARG A 201 -0.70 11.35 -4.75
N VAL A 202 0.01 10.39 -4.13
CA VAL A 202 1.46 10.47 -3.91
C VAL A 202 2.20 10.55 -5.26
N TRP A 203 1.79 9.74 -6.24
CA TRP A 203 2.35 9.80 -7.60
C TRP A 203 2.09 11.12 -8.30
N GLY A 204 0.92 11.73 -8.10
CA GLY A 204 0.62 13.05 -8.65
C GLY A 204 1.70 14.09 -8.37
N GLY A 205 2.19 14.13 -7.11
CA GLY A 205 3.30 15.01 -6.71
C GLY A 205 4.66 14.52 -7.21
N LEU A 206 5.00 13.25 -6.98
CA LEU A 206 6.33 12.71 -7.30
C LEU A 206 6.64 12.70 -8.80
N ASN A 207 5.64 12.54 -9.66
CA ASN A 207 5.83 12.48 -11.11
C ASN A 207 6.47 13.76 -11.68
N ALA A 208 6.35 14.90 -11.00
CA ALA A 208 7.03 16.13 -11.39
C ALA A 208 8.56 15.99 -11.38
N ALA A 209 9.11 15.14 -10.49
CA ALA A 209 10.54 14.84 -10.42
C ALA A 209 10.99 13.79 -11.46
N GLY A 210 10.08 13.20 -12.22
CA GLY A 210 10.40 12.08 -13.11
C GLY A 210 11.37 12.44 -14.22
N PHE A 211 11.27 13.63 -14.81
CA PHE A 211 12.18 14.06 -15.86
C PHE A 211 13.58 14.39 -15.32
N THR A 212 13.65 15.11 -14.19
CA THR A 212 14.92 15.55 -13.59
C THR A 212 15.72 14.40 -13.01
N THR A 213 15.05 13.43 -12.38
CA THR A 213 15.69 12.25 -11.80
C THR A 213 16.08 11.19 -12.82
N LYS A 214 15.55 11.28 -14.05
CA LYS A 214 15.77 10.26 -15.09
C LYS A 214 17.23 10.06 -15.44
N SER A 215 18.00 11.14 -15.56
CA SER A 215 19.41 11.11 -15.97
C SER A 215 20.38 11.27 -14.79
N MET A 216 19.89 11.18 -13.56
CA MET A 216 20.73 11.21 -12.35
C MET A 216 21.41 9.87 -12.11
N SER A 217 22.51 9.88 -11.35
CA SER A 217 23.08 8.66 -10.78
C SER A 217 22.04 7.94 -9.91
N PRO A 218 22.14 6.61 -9.75
CA PRO A 218 21.16 5.87 -8.96
C PRO A 218 21.04 6.40 -7.53
N ARG A 219 22.17 6.79 -6.93
CA ARG A 219 22.23 7.37 -5.59
C ARG A 219 21.65 8.78 -5.52
N SER A 220 22.11 9.70 -6.37
CA SER A 220 21.59 11.08 -6.38
C SER A 220 20.08 11.13 -6.66
N ARG A 221 19.58 10.22 -7.50
CA ARG A 221 18.15 10.03 -7.73
C ARG A 221 17.41 9.64 -6.46
N ILE A 222 17.90 8.63 -5.71
CA ILE A 222 17.25 8.18 -4.48
C ILE A 222 17.24 9.28 -3.43
N LEU A 223 18.34 10.04 -3.29
CA LEU A 223 18.40 11.20 -2.41
C LEU A 223 17.33 12.24 -2.75
N MET A 224 17.22 12.62 -4.02
CA MET A 224 16.21 13.58 -4.48
C MET A 224 14.78 13.07 -4.26
N LEU A 225 14.52 11.79 -4.55
CA LEU A 225 13.21 11.19 -4.32
C LEU A 225 12.88 11.08 -2.83
N ASN A 226 13.85 10.71 -1.98
CA ASN A 226 13.68 10.70 -0.53
C ASN A 226 13.33 12.10 0.01
N ASP A 227 13.97 13.16 -0.50
CA ASP A 227 13.67 14.54 -0.12
C ASP A 227 12.23 14.94 -0.52
N HIS A 228 11.82 14.64 -1.76
CA HIS A 228 10.45 14.88 -2.20
C HIS A 228 9.41 14.09 -1.39
N ILE A 229 9.69 12.82 -1.08
CA ILE A 229 8.82 12.00 -0.23
C ILE A 229 8.78 12.57 1.20
N GLY A 230 9.92 13.01 1.73
CA GLY A 230 10.02 13.65 3.04
C GLY A 230 9.17 14.91 3.13
N HIS A 231 9.25 15.76 2.11
CA HIS A 231 8.40 16.94 2.00
C HIS A 231 6.90 16.59 1.92
N HIS A 232 6.53 15.56 1.14
CA HIS A 232 5.15 15.07 1.07
C HIS A 232 4.66 14.61 2.44
N ASN A 233 5.42 13.75 3.12
CA ASN A 233 5.07 13.25 4.45
C ASN A 233 4.98 14.37 5.48
N TRP A 234 5.92 15.32 5.47
CA TRP A 234 5.88 16.49 6.35
C TRP A 234 4.62 17.34 6.11
N SER A 235 4.26 17.56 4.85
CA SER A 235 3.04 18.29 4.48
C SER A 235 1.78 17.57 4.94
N LYS A 236 1.73 16.23 4.84
CA LYS A 236 0.64 15.41 5.36
C LYS A 236 0.54 15.50 6.88
N PHE A 237 1.66 15.48 7.57
CA PHE A 237 1.70 15.61 9.03
C PHE A 237 1.15 16.96 9.49
N LEU A 238 1.62 18.07 8.89
CA LEU A 238 1.12 19.42 9.20
C LEU A 238 -0.36 19.60 8.86
N GLY A 239 -0.81 19.01 7.75
CA GLY A 239 -2.18 19.09 7.28
C GLY A 239 -3.14 18.07 7.92
N LEU A 240 -2.68 17.25 8.86
CA LEU A 240 -3.46 16.13 9.37
C LEU A 240 -4.76 16.60 10.06
N GLY A 241 -4.66 17.61 10.93
CA GLY A 241 -5.82 18.12 11.66
C GLY A 241 -6.89 18.72 10.74
N THR A 242 -6.49 19.53 9.76
CA THR A 242 -7.41 20.14 8.79
C THR A 242 -8.03 19.09 7.87
N THR A 243 -7.25 18.09 7.46
CA THR A 243 -7.73 16.98 6.61
C THR A 243 -8.75 16.13 7.35
N ILE A 244 -8.48 15.75 8.60
CA ILE A 244 -9.41 14.98 9.44
C ILE A 244 -10.71 15.76 9.65
N LEU A 245 -10.65 17.05 9.98
CA LEU A 245 -11.84 17.88 10.17
C LEU A 245 -12.70 17.97 8.90
N ARG A 246 -12.04 18.13 7.73
CA ARG A 246 -12.72 18.14 6.43
C ARG A 246 -13.40 16.81 6.15
N TYR A 247 -12.70 15.69 6.34
CA TYR A 247 -13.27 14.36 6.15
C TYR A 247 -14.40 14.07 7.13
N TYR A 248 -14.28 14.48 8.39
CA TYR A 248 -15.35 14.34 9.38
C TYR A 248 -16.60 15.13 8.98
N THR A 249 -16.43 16.38 8.53
CA THR A 249 -17.54 17.22 8.07
C THR A 249 -18.22 16.63 6.82
N GLN A 250 -17.43 16.09 5.89
CA GLN A 250 -17.96 15.42 4.70
C GLN A 250 -18.70 14.13 5.09
N ALA A 251 -18.13 13.33 5.99
CA ALA A 251 -18.75 12.10 6.47
C ALA A 251 -20.10 12.34 7.15
N ILE A 252 -20.27 13.44 7.90
CA ILE A 252 -21.58 13.82 8.47
C ILE A 252 -22.60 14.12 7.36
N LYS A 253 -22.19 14.87 6.32
CA LYS A 253 -23.08 15.20 5.19
C LYS A 253 -23.51 13.93 4.46
N ASP A 254 -22.55 13.05 4.17
CA ASP A 254 -22.81 11.80 3.46
C ASP A 254 -23.67 10.86 4.31
N GLN A 255 -23.41 10.78 5.62
CA GLN A 255 -24.25 10.01 6.55
C GLN A 255 -25.70 10.51 6.53
N ASN A 256 -25.92 11.82 6.56
CA ASN A 256 -27.28 12.37 6.52
C ASN A 256 -27.97 12.04 5.19
N GLN A 257 -27.27 12.19 4.06
CA GLN A 257 -27.80 11.84 2.74
C GLN A 257 -28.15 10.35 2.63
N GLN A 258 -27.25 9.46 3.06
CA GLN A 258 -27.46 8.02 3.05
C GLN A 258 -28.58 7.60 4.00
N THR A 259 -28.72 8.27 5.14
CA THR A 259 -29.81 8.00 6.10
C THR A 259 -31.16 8.35 5.49
N GLU A 260 -31.30 9.51 4.85
CA GLU A 260 -32.56 9.89 4.20
C GLU A 260 -32.85 9.00 2.97
N ALA A 261 -31.83 8.67 2.17
CA ALA A 261 -31.99 7.74 1.05
C ALA A 261 -32.42 6.34 1.52
N HIS A 262 -31.81 5.83 2.59
CA HIS A 262 -32.16 4.55 3.19
C HIS A 262 -33.60 4.56 3.73
N ARG A 263 -34.03 5.63 4.41
CA ARG A 263 -35.41 5.79 4.89
C ARG A 263 -36.39 5.78 3.73
N GLY A 264 -36.18 6.62 2.71
CA GLY A 264 -37.07 6.68 1.55
C GLY A 264 -37.16 5.34 0.80
N LEU A 265 -36.04 4.62 0.68
CA LEU A 265 -36.03 3.27 0.10
C LEU A 265 -36.80 2.28 0.98
N SER A 266 -36.57 2.29 2.29
CA SER A 266 -37.21 1.39 3.25
C SER A 266 -38.73 1.58 3.27
N ASP A 267 -39.20 2.83 3.22
CA ASP A 267 -40.63 3.16 3.21
C ASP A 267 -41.34 2.71 1.91
N SER A 268 -40.58 2.57 0.82
CA SER A 268 -41.11 2.16 -0.49
C SER A 268 -41.16 0.64 -0.71
N ILE A 269 -40.53 -0.14 0.17
CA ILE A 269 -40.37 -1.59 0.03
C ILE A 269 -41.30 -2.33 1.01
N ASP A 270 -41.81 -3.49 0.58
CA ASP A 270 -42.57 -4.39 1.47
C ASP A 270 -41.74 -4.81 2.70
N GLY A 271 -42.35 -4.72 3.88
CA GLY A 271 -41.65 -4.94 5.16
C GLY A 271 -41.04 -6.35 5.30
N LYS A 272 -41.59 -7.36 4.61
CA LYS A 272 -41.04 -8.72 4.64
C LYS A 272 -39.77 -8.83 3.78
N LEU A 273 -39.72 -8.12 2.65
CA LEU A 273 -38.52 -8.04 1.81
C LEU A 273 -37.42 -7.23 2.48
N LEU A 274 -37.78 -6.09 3.10
CA LEU A 274 -36.85 -5.24 3.85
C LEU A 274 -36.17 -6.02 4.98
N GLY A 275 -36.96 -6.74 5.80
CA GLY A 275 -36.42 -7.54 6.90
C GLY A 275 -35.47 -8.66 6.44
N ASN A 276 -35.70 -9.24 5.26
CA ASN A 276 -34.77 -10.21 4.67
C ASN A 276 -33.45 -9.55 4.24
N TRP A 277 -33.50 -8.35 3.65
CA TRP A 277 -32.32 -7.64 3.19
C TRP A 277 -31.47 -7.11 4.35
N GLU A 278 -32.10 -6.57 5.40
CA GLU A 278 -31.40 -6.16 6.61
C GLU A 278 -30.66 -7.34 7.25
N LYS A 279 -31.29 -8.52 7.28
CA LYS A 279 -30.69 -9.74 7.79
C LYS A 279 -29.48 -10.18 6.97
N ILE A 280 -29.60 -10.16 5.63
CA ILE A 280 -28.47 -10.44 4.72
C ILE A 280 -27.31 -9.46 4.95
N SER A 281 -27.61 -8.17 5.12
CA SER A 281 -26.60 -7.15 5.39
C SER A 281 -25.88 -7.43 6.71
N GLN A 282 -26.62 -7.71 7.78
CA GLN A 282 -26.05 -8.01 9.10
C GLN A 282 -25.23 -9.31 9.11
N ASP A 283 -25.68 -10.33 8.40
CA ASP A 283 -24.99 -11.62 8.33
C ASP A 283 -23.69 -11.51 7.52
N ARG A 284 -23.70 -10.75 6.41
CA ARG A 284 -22.49 -10.45 5.63
C ARG A 284 -21.46 -9.65 6.46
N CYS A 285 -21.91 -8.78 7.36
CA CYS A 285 -21.03 -8.06 8.29
C CYS A 285 -20.44 -8.94 9.40
N LYS A 286 -21.06 -10.08 9.75
CA LYS A 286 -20.56 -11.00 10.79
C LYS A 286 -19.56 -12.04 10.26
N SER A 287 -19.58 -12.29 8.96
CA SER A 287 -18.69 -13.23 8.27
C SER A 287 -17.33 -12.63 7.86
N LEU A 288 -17.17 -11.31 8.00
CA LEU A 288 -15.89 -10.60 7.92
C LEU A 288 -15.24 -10.59 9.32
#